data_AF-A0AAN6HF45-F1
#
_entry.id   AF-A0AAN6HF45-F1
#
_cell.length_a   1.000
_cell.length_b   1.000
_cell.length_c   1.000
_cell.angle_alpha   90.00
_cell.angle_beta   90.00
_cell.angle_gamma   90.00
#
_symmetry.space_group_name_H-M   'P 1'
#
loop_
_entity.id
_entity.type
_entity.pdbx_description
1 polymer ?
#
loop_
_entity_poly.entity_id
_entity_poly.type
_entity_poly.pdbx_seq_one_letter_code
_entity_poly.pdbx_strand_id
1 'polypeptide(L)'
;MATGGVANVIYHIPDGYRFHGLYAIGCLFFILNMVLFLFNVVMISCRFWYHPDTFRASMTHPTESLFVPSCIISLGTILINITEYGTVHAGPWLLHTMCVAFWVYCVLATVFSLGIYLIIWSTQHFTIAQMTPVWIFPAYPLLVIGPHASVLASKTAGYRALNIILGGFVFQGIGFMVSLMIYAAFIYRLMTQKLPQESLRPGMFISVGPSGFTISGVIGMGQSLPRVVPPDFMGPGNGLLAGQVSLIMANWLGLWLWGLAFWFFFVSVGAHWSTVRPGHARVGFAMTFYSYIFPNTALTTATFSVARALDGNGAINVVGCVMSGLLVCAWMAVFGMMVRAVVRREVLWPQKQEDREEGGWKAWPGEKRVCEPGCGDDGGVPPPEGLPPVDMDGVVDEKFEEGVQSEVGVARSRRQRKDSAASPESSSSAATRFVDEIVRSSGTPGRSPRTAEDMV
;
A
#
# COMPACT_ATOMS: atom_id res chain seq x y z
N MET A 1 6.98 -11.53 -0.37
CA MET A 1 6.06 -10.89 0.61
C MET A 1 4.80 -11.72 0.86
N ALA A 2 3.93 -12.02 -0.13
CA ALA A 2 2.65 -12.70 0.10
C ALA A 2 2.80 -14.05 0.81
N THR A 3 3.76 -14.87 0.38
CA THR A 3 4.10 -16.17 0.99
C THR A 3 4.49 -16.02 2.47
N GLY A 4 5.31 -15.02 2.82
CA GLY A 4 5.66 -14.72 4.21
C GLY A 4 4.48 -14.17 5.03
N GLY A 5 3.58 -13.41 4.40
CA GLY A 5 2.33 -12.98 5.02
C GLY A 5 1.42 -14.17 5.39
N VAL A 6 1.35 -15.19 4.55
CA VAL A 6 0.65 -16.45 4.87
C VAL A 6 1.31 -17.17 6.06
N ALA A 7 2.65 -17.25 6.10
CA ALA A 7 3.36 -17.78 7.26
C ALA A 7 3.03 -17.00 8.55
N ASN A 8 3.06 -15.67 8.49
CA ASN A 8 2.71 -14.80 9.62
C ASN A 8 1.27 -15.03 10.12
N VAL A 9 0.30 -15.15 9.22
CA VAL A 9 -1.09 -15.49 9.58
C VAL A 9 -1.17 -16.84 10.30
N ILE A 10 -0.49 -17.87 9.78
CA ILE A 10 -0.49 -19.22 10.37
C ILE A 10 0.13 -19.21 11.77
N TYR A 11 1.18 -18.42 11.99
CA TYR A 11 1.79 -18.26 13.31
C TYR A 11 0.77 -17.75 14.34
N HIS A 12 -0.03 -16.76 13.97
CA HIS A 12 -0.98 -16.08 14.85
C HIS A 12 -2.30 -16.81 15.11
N ILE A 13 -2.53 -17.99 14.53
CA ILE A 13 -3.72 -18.81 14.84
C ILE A 13 -3.69 -19.21 16.33
N PRO A 14 -4.74 -18.91 17.12
CA PRO A 14 -4.76 -19.16 18.57
C PRO A 14 -4.71 -20.65 18.91
N ASP A 15 -4.10 -21.01 20.05
CA ASP A 15 -3.81 -22.39 20.45
C ASP A 15 -5.02 -23.33 20.43
N GLY A 16 -6.21 -22.85 20.82
CA GLY A 16 -7.45 -23.64 20.79
C GLY A 16 -7.91 -24.09 19.39
N TYR A 17 -7.37 -23.49 18.33
CA TYR A 17 -7.69 -23.81 16.93
C TYR A 17 -6.51 -24.45 16.18
N ARG A 18 -5.38 -24.72 16.86
CA ARG A 18 -4.19 -25.30 16.24
C ARG A 18 -4.32 -26.81 16.14
N PHE A 19 -3.84 -27.36 15.02
CA PHE A 19 -3.62 -28.80 14.84
C PHE A 19 -2.12 -29.09 14.71
N HIS A 20 -1.72 -30.34 14.93
CA HIS A 20 -0.31 -30.73 15.05
C HIS A 20 0.58 -30.31 13.87
N GLY A 21 0.06 -30.40 12.63
CA GLY A 21 0.80 -30.02 11.41
C GLY A 21 0.88 -28.52 11.13
N LEU A 22 0.16 -27.67 11.85
CA LEU A 22 0.03 -26.25 11.51
C LEU A 22 1.36 -25.49 11.60
N TYR A 23 2.19 -25.83 12.59
CA TYR A 23 3.52 -25.24 12.74
C TYR A 23 4.44 -25.60 11.57
N ALA A 24 4.42 -26.87 11.14
CA ALA A 24 5.20 -27.33 10.00
C ALA A 24 4.78 -26.65 8.69
N ILE A 25 3.48 -26.44 8.48
CA ILE A 25 2.97 -25.68 7.32
C ILE A 25 3.47 -24.22 7.38
N GLY A 26 3.41 -23.59 8.56
CA GLY A 26 3.96 -22.25 8.75
C GLY A 26 5.46 -22.16 8.41
N CYS A 27 6.26 -23.13 8.88
CA CYS A 27 7.68 -23.24 8.54
C CYS A 27 7.91 -23.44 7.03
N LEU A 28 7.08 -24.26 6.37
CA LEU A 28 7.15 -24.46 4.92
C LEU A 28 6.97 -23.14 4.17
N PHE A 29 5.94 -22.37 4.49
CA PHE A 29 5.71 -21.05 3.87
C PHE A 29 6.83 -20.06 4.19
N PHE A 30 7.35 -20.07 5.42
CA PHE A 30 8.49 -19.24 5.81
C PHE A 30 9.75 -19.54 4.99
N ILE A 31 10.16 -20.82 4.91
CA ILE A 31 11.33 -21.24 4.14
C ILE A 31 11.11 -20.97 2.65
N LEU A 32 9.92 -21.26 2.13
CA LEU A 32 9.56 -20.97 0.74
C LEU A 32 9.66 -19.46 0.44
N ASN A 33 9.23 -18.59 1.37
CA ASN A 33 9.37 -17.14 1.21
C ASN A 33 10.84 -16.70 1.13
N MET A 34 11.74 -17.30 1.93
CA MET A 34 13.18 -17.03 1.83
C MET A 34 13.76 -17.49 0.48
N VAL A 35 13.42 -18.70 0.03
CA VAL A 35 13.87 -19.25 -1.26
C VAL A 35 13.39 -18.37 -2.42
N LEU A 36 12.10 -18.01 -2.44
CA LEU A 36 11.53 -17.12 -3.46
C LEU A 36 12.14 -15.72 -3.41
N PHE A 37 12.45 -15.19 -2.23
CA PHE A 37 13.11 -13.89 -2.10
C PHE A 37 14.51 -13.93 -2.70
N LEU A 38 15.34 -14.91 -2.33
CA LEU A 38 16.68 -15.06 -2.88
C LEU A 38 16.65 -15.26 -4.40
N PHE A 39 15.73 -16.10 -4.89
CA PHE A 39 15.52 -16.28 -6.33
C PHE A 39 15.23 -14.96 -7.04
N ASN A 40 14.26 -14.17 -6.55
CA ASN A 40 13.93 -12.89 -7.17
C ASN A 40 15.07 -11.86 -7.09
N VAL A 41 15.80 -11.82 -5.97
CA VAL A 41 16.98 -10.94 -5.82
C VAL A 41 18.07 -11.33 -6.82
N VAL A 42 18.34 -12.62 -7.01
CA VAL A 42 19.30 -13.08 -8.02
C VAL A 42 18.82 -12.69 -9.42
N MET A 43 17.56 -12.95 -9.76
CA MET A 43 17.02 -12.65 -11.09
C MET A 43 17.05 -11.16 -11.42
N ILE A 44 16.65 -10.28 -10.48
CA ILE A 44 16.71 -8.83 -10.71
C ILE A 44 18.15 -8.31 -10.76
N SER A 45 19.05 -8.88 -9.95
CA SER A 45 20.48 -8.53 -9.99
C SER A 45 21.09 -8.94 -11.34
N CYS A 46 20.74 -10.11 -11.86
CA CYS A 46 21.13 -10.53 -13.21
C CYS A 46 20.64 -9.53 -14.27
N ARG A 47 19.36 -9.09 -14.22
CA ARG A 47 18.83 -8.08 -15.16
C ARG A 47 19.69 -6.82 -15.18
N PHE A 48 20.03 -6.27 -14.01
CA PHE A 48 20.83 -5.04 -13.92
C PHE A 48 22.32 -5.26 -14.21
N TRP A 49 22.84 -6.47 -14.03
CA TRP A 49 24.20 -6.80 -14.41
C TRP A 49 24.36 -6.90 -15.93
N TYR A 50 23.43 -7.57 -16.62
CA TYR A 50 23.47 -7.71 -18.08
C TYR A 50 23.03 -6.44 -18.82
N HIS A 51 22.12 -5.65 -18.24
CA HIS A 51 21.59 -4.43 -18.83
C HIS A 51 21.55 -3.27 -17.81
N PRO A 52 22.69 -2.63 -17.50
CA PRO A 52 22.78 -1.62 -16.44
C PRO A 52 21.88 -0.40 -16.68
N ASP A 53 21.64 -0.02 -17.94
CA ASP A 53 20.74 1.09 -18.28
C ASP A 53 19.30 0.86 -17.77
N THR A 54 18.90 -0.41 -17.65
CA THR A 54 17.56 -0.76 -17.17
C THR A 54 17.36 -0.44 -15.69
N PHE A 55 18.43 -0.34 -14.89
CA PHE A 55 18.32 0.03 -13.48
C PHE A 55 17.73 1.42 -13.30
N ARG A 56 18.32 2.42 -13.99
CA ARG A 56 17.83 3.79 -13.92
C ARG A 56 16.44 3.90 -14.55
N ALA A 57 16.22 3.22 -15.67
CA ALA A 57 14.91 3.18 -16.33
C ALA A 57 13.80 2.66 -15.40
N SER A 58 14.05 1.59 -14.65
CA SER A 58 13.10 1.03 -13.69
C SER A 58 12.79 2.00 -12.54
N MET A 59 13.80 2.70 -12.02
CA MET A 59 13.62 3.67 -10.93
C MET A 59 12.81 4.90 -11.37
N THR A 60 12.85 5.26 -12.65
CA THR A 60 12.09 6.37 -13.23
C THR A 60 10.89 5.91 -14.05
N HIS A 61 10.48 4.64 -13.97
CA HIS A 61 9.30 4.15 -14.67
C HIS A 61 8.04 4.48 -13.85
N PRO A 62 6.95 5.01 -14.43
CA PRO A 62 5.76 5.42 -13.67
C PRO A 62 5.13 4.28 -12.86
N THR A 63 5.20 3.05 -13.35
CA THR A 63 4.62 1.87 -12.68
C THR A 63 5.66 1.02 -11.97
N GLU A 64 6.83 0.79 -12.57
CA GLU A 64 7.85 -0.10 -11.99
C GLU A 64 8.47 0.51 -10.72
N SER A 65 8.65 1.83 -10.70
CA SER A 65 9.22 2.55 -9.54
C SER A 65 8.40 2.38 -8.27
N LEU A 66 7.06 2.31 -8.39
CA LEU A 66 6.15 2.09 -7.26
C LEU A 66 6.36 0.73 -6.60
N PHE A 67 6.82 -0.27 -7.36
CA PHE A 67 7.09 -1.62 -6.88
C PHE A 67 8.52 -1.83 -6.38
N VAL A 68 9.44 -0.88 -6.56
CA VAL A 68 10.82 -1.01 -6.04
C VAL A 68 10.85 -1.33 -4.54
N PRO A 69 10.01 -0.72 -3.68
CA PRO A 69 10.00 -1.03 -2.25
C PRO A 69 9.52 -2.44 -1.87
N SER A 70 9.02 -3.24 -2.83
CA SER A 70 8.63 -4.65 -2.62
C SER A 70 9.72 -5.52 -2.01
N CYS A 71 10.99 -5.25 -2.36
CA CYS A 71 12.12 -5.99 -1.82
C CYS A 71 12.28 -5.73 -0.31
N ILE A 72 12.08 -4.48 0.12
CA ILE A 72 12.12 -4.08 1.52
C ILE A 72 10.93 -4.68 2.27
N ILE A 73 9.72 -4.61 1.71
CA ILE A 73 8.54 -5.26 2.32
C ILE A 73 8.79 -6.77 2.55
N SER A 74 9.38 -7.46 1.56
CA SER A 74 9.72 -8.89 1.68
C SER A 74 10.78 -9.13 2.76
N LEU A 75 11.82 -8.29 2.83
CA LEU A 75 12.83 -8.35 3.88
C LEU A 75 12.19 -8.20 5.27
N GLY A 76 11.33 -7.20 5.47
CA GLY A 76 10.62 -6.99 6.73
C GLY A 76 9.76 -8.18 7.12
N THR A 77 9.05 -8.77 6.15
CA THR A 77 8.26 -9.98 6.37
C THR A 77 9.14 -11.18 6.78
N ILE A 78 10.31 -11.34 6.14
CA ILE A 78 11.28 -12.39 6.50
C ILE A 78 11.79 -12.18 7.93
N LEU A 79 12.13 -10.94 8.33
CA LEU A 79 12.59 -10.64 9.69
C LEU A 79 11.51 -10.95 10.74
N ILE A 80 10.25 -10.63 10.43
CA ILE A 80 9.10 -11.03 11.25
C ILE A 80 9.07 -12.55 11.40
N ASN A 81 9.08 -13.31 10.29
CA ASN A 81 8.99 -14.76 10.37
C ASN A 81 10.22 -15.42 11.03
N ILE A 82 11.42 -14.87 10.88
CA ILE A 82 12.61 -15.30 11.63
C ILE A 82 12.38 -15.09 13.13
N THR A 83 11.82 -13.95 13.51
CA THR A 83 11.50 -13.66 14.90
C THR A 83 10.42 -14.61 15.42
N GLU A 84 9.41 -14.96 14.62
CA GLU A 84 8.32 -15.86 15.00
C GLU A 84 8.76 -17.32 15.14
N TYR A 85 9.30 -17.89 14.05
CA TYR A 85 9.63 -19.31 13.92
C TYR A 85 11.07 -19.64 14.32
N GLY A 86 12.01 -18.73 14.11
CA GLY A 86 13.44 -18.98 14.30
C GLY A 86 13.92 -18.84 15.75
N THR A 87 13.52 -17.77 16.44
CA THR A 87 14.12 -17.43 17.76
C THR A 87 13.78 -18.41 18.88
N VAL A 88 12.75 -19.25 18.71
CA VAL A 88 12.38 -20.27 19.71
C VAL A 88 13.33 -21.47 19.65
N HIS A 89 13.87 -21.78 18.47
CA HIS A 89 14.72 -22.95 18.24
C HIS A 89 16.21 -22.61 18.09
N ALA A 90 16.54 -21.33 17.89
CA ALA A 90 17.91 -20.85 17.84
C ALA A 90 18.40 -20.33 19.20
N GLY A 91 19.72 -20.18 19.34
CA GLY A 91 20.32 -19.59 20.54
C GLY A 91 20.01 -18.09 20.70
N PRO A 92 20.35 -17.50 21.87
CA PRO A 92 20.08 -16.09 22.18
C PRO A 92 20.65 -15.10 21.14
N TRP A 93 21.74 -15.48 20.46
CA TRP A 93 22.37 -14.69 19.40
C TRP A 93 21.37 -14.24 18.34
N LEU A 94 20.42 -15.10 17.94
CA LEU A 94 19.48 -14.77 16.86
C LEU A 94 18.55 -13.63 17.28
N LEU A 95 18.06 -13.66 18.53
CA LEU A 95 17.23 -12.59 19.07
C LEU A 95 18.01 -11.27 19.15
N HIS A 96 19.28 -11.29 19.54
CA HIS A 96 20.14 -10.11 19.51
C HIS A 96 20.33 -9.59 18.09
N THR A 97 20.57 -10.47 17.11
CA THR A 97 20.66 -10.09 15.69
C THR A 97 19.37 -9.46 15.19
N MET A 98 18.20 -10.01 15.54
CA MET A 98 16.90 -9.42 15.16
C MET A 98 16.68 -8.03 15.75
N CYS A 99 17.17 -7.77 16.98
CA CYS A 99 17.14 -6.43 17.57
C CYS A 99 17.95 -5.41 16.77
N VAL A 100 19.12 -5.80 16.26
CA VAL A 100 19.93 -4.93 15.40
C VAL A 100 19.29 -4.79 14.02
N ALA A 101 18.85 -5.90 13.43
CA ALA A 101 18.21 -5.93 12.12
C ALA A 101 16.92 -5.10 12.07
N PHE A 102 16.19 -4.98 13.19
CA PHE A 102 15.04 -4.08 13.31
C PHE A 102 15.41 -2.63 13.00
N TRP A 103 16.45 -2.09 13.61
CA TRP A 103 16.85 -0.70 13.38
C TRP A 103 17.43 -0.49 11.98
N VAL A 104 18.18 -1.46 11.46
CA VAL A 104 18.65 -1.43 10.06
C VAL A 104 17.45 -1.40 9.11
N TYR A 105 16.43 -2.22 9.36
CA TYR A 105 15.20 -2.24 8.60
C TYR A 105 14.45 -0.91 8.66
N CYS A 106 14.35 -0.27 9.84
CA CYS A 106 13.72 1.05 9.97
C CYS A 106 14.40 2.11 9.09
N VAL A 107 15.73 2.12 9.05
CA VAL A 107 16.51 3.03 8.19
C VAL A 107 16.23 2.73 6.72
N LEU A 108 16.34 1.47 6.31
CA LEU A 108 16.08 1.05 4.92
C LEU A 108 14.66 1.40 4.47
N ALA A 109 13.65 1.08 5.29
CA ALA A 109 12.25 1.38 5.00
C ALA A 109 12.02 2.89 4.80
N THR A 110 12.64 3.73 5.64
CA THR A 110 12.52 5.19 5.55
C THR A 110 13.22 5.73 4.31
N VAL A 111 14.47 5.30 4.05
CA VAL A 111 15.25 5.73 2.89
C VAL A 111 14.55 5.36 1.58
N PHE A 112 14.06 4.12 1.46
CA PHE A 112 13.36 3.69 0.25
C PHE A 112 12.01 4.38 0.08
N SER A 113 11.27 4.59 1.17
CA SER A 113 9.98 5.28 1.10
C SER A 113 10.14 6.72 0.62
N LEU A 114 10.99 7.50 1.31
CA LEU A 114 11.26 8.89 0.94
C LEU A 114 11.91 8.98 -0.44
N GLY A 115 12.89 8.13 -0.72
CA GLY A 115 13.62 8.12 -1.99
C GLY A 115 12.70 7.91 -3.19
N ILE A 116 11.82 6.90 -3.14
CA ILE A 116 10.91 6.63 -4.26
C ILE A 116 9.87 7.73 -4.42
N TYR A 117 9.27 8.25 -3.34
CA TYR A 117 8.36 9.40 -3.46
C TYR A 117 9.03 10.62 -4.07
N LEU A 118 10.26 10.96 -3.64
CA LEU A 118 11.01 12.08 -4.20
C LEU A 118 11.36 11.87 -5.68
N ILE A 119 11.79 10.67 -6.07
CA ILE A 119 12.07 10.34 -7.47
C ILE A 119 10.81 10.49 -8.31
N ILE A 120 9.69 9.94 -7.85
CA ILE A 120 8.41 10.00 -8.53
C ILE A 120 7.96 11.44 -8.72
N TRP A 121 7.95 12.24 -7.65
CA TRP A 121 7.51 13.65 -7.72
C TRP A 121 8.44 14.52 -8.58
N SER A 122 9.70 14.12 -8.75
CA SER A 122 10.68 14.86 -9.54
C SER A 122 10.73 14.43 -11.01
N THR A 123 10.26 13.23 -11.35
CA THR A 123 10.45 12.65 -12.70
C THR A 123 9.16 12.29 -13.42
N GLN A 124 8.06 12.09 -12.70
CA GLN A 124 6.79 11.61 -13.26
C GLN A 124 5.69 12.66 -13.14
N HIS A 125 4.77 12.62 -14.10
CA HIS A 125 3.52 13.38 -14.04
C HIS A 125 2.36 12.40 -13.84
N PHE A 126 1.75 12.46 -12.67
CA PHE A 126 0.57 11.65 -12.38
C PHE A 126 -0.70 12.47 -12.39
N THR A 127 -1.68 12.03 -13.18
CA THR A 127 -3.02 12.59 -13.14
C THR A 127 -3.87 11.88 -12.09
N ILE A 128 -4.83 12.60 -11.50
CA ILE A 128 -5.78 12.00 -10.54
C ILE A 128 -6.55 10.84 -11.17
N ALA A 129 -6.81 10.86 -12.49
CA ALA A 129 -7.54 9.79 -13.18
C ALA A 129 -6.81 8.42 -13.13
N GLN A 130 -5.48 8.45 -13.12
CA GLN A 130 -4.60 7.28 -13.07
C GLN A 130 -4.30 6.81 -11.64
N MET A 131 -4.84 7.50 -10.64
CA MET A 131 -4.60 7.15 -9.24
C MET A 131 -5.14 5.75 -8.91
N THR A 132 -4.24 4.88 -8.46
CA THR A 132 -4.55 3.55 -7.94
C THR A 132 -3.99 3.37 -6.53
N PRO A 133 -4.53 2.43 -5.73
CA PRO A 133 -4.01 2.18 -4.39
C PRO A 133 -2.53 1.74 -4.34
N VAL A 134 -1.96 1.33 -5.47
CA VAL A 134 -0.52 1.03 -5.60
C VAL A 134 0.35 2.25 -5.25
N TRP A 135 -0.17 3.48 -5.31
CA TRP A 135 0.62 4.65 -4.90
C TRP A 135 0.98 4.65 -3.41
N ILE A 136 0.32 3.84 -2.59
CA ILE A 136 0.66 3.64 -1.17
C ILE A 136 1.92 2.78 -1.02
N PHE A 137 2.23 1.96 -2.04
CA PHE A 137 3.22 0.90 -1.95
C PHE A 137 4.63 1.38 -1.55
N PRO A 138 5.09 2.59 -1.92
CA PRO A 138 6.32 3.12 -1.37
C PRO A 138 6.33 3.39 0.14
N ALA A 139 5.17 3.60 0.77
CA ALA A 139 5.04 3.71 2.23
C ALA A 139 4.88 2.36 2.95
N TYR A 140 4.63 1.26 2.23
CA TYR A 140 4.43 -0.05 2.85
C TYR A 140 5.57 -0.58 3.70
N PRO A 141 6.86 -0.37 3.36
CA PRO A 141 7.95 -0.78 4.24
C PRO A 141 7.80 -0.25 5.67
N LEU A 142 7.30 0.98 5.82
CA LEU A 142 7.07 1.61 7.13
C LEU A 142 5.91 0.94 7.88
N LEU A 143 4.87 0.51 7.16
CA LEU A 143 3.71 -0.18 7.74
C LEU A 143 4.07 -1.56 8.32
N VAL A 144 5.15 -2.20 7.84
CA VAL A 144 5.62 -3.49 8.35
C VAL A 144 6.38 -3.34 9.68
N ILE A 145 6.88 -2.14 9.99
CA ILE A 145 7.69 -1.89 11.20
C ILE A 145 6.89 -2.14 12.48
N GLY A 146 5.65 -1.68 12.58
CA GLY A 146 4.84 -1.87 13.79
C GLY A 146 4.60 -3.35 14.12
N PRO A 147 4.09 -4.18 13.19
CA PRO A 147 4.00 -5.63 13.38
C PRO A 147 5.33 -6.28 13.78
N HIS A 148 6.45 -5.88 13.16
CA HIS A 148 7.77 -6.39 13.52
C HIS A 148 8.17 -5.99 14.95
N ALA A 149 7.97 -4.73 15.32
CA ALA A 149 8.24 -4.22 16.67
C ALA A 149 7.39 -4.96 17.71
N SER A 150 6.11 -5.19 17.42
CA SER A 150 5.17 -5.96 18.27
C SER A 150 5.70 -7.37 18.56
N VAL A 151 6.03 -8.12 17.51
CA VAL A 151 6.56 -9.50 17.67
C VAL A 151 7.89 -9.49 18.41
N LEU A 152 8.82 -8.60 18.06
CA LEU A 152 10.15 -8.55 18.64
C LEU A 152 10.14 -8.07 20.11
N ALA A 153 9.31 -7.09 20.44
CA ALA A 153 9.13 -6.61 21.80
C ALA A 153 8.56 -7.69 22.72
N SER A 154 7.64 -8.53 22.22
CA SER A 154 7.09 -9.65 22.98
C SER A 154 8.14 -10.68 23.42
N LYS A 155 9.23 -10.82 22.64
CA LYS A 155 10.34 -11.75 22.92
C LYS A 155 11.54 -11.10 23.60
N THR A 156 11.49 -9.79 23.83
CA THR A 156 12.55 -9.02 24.50
C THR A 156 12.05 -8.41 25.81
N ALA A 157 12.93 -7.79 26.59
CA ALA A 157 12.62 -7.22 27.89
C ALA A 157 13.41 -5.93 28.15
N GLY A 158 12.97 -5.19 29.17
CA GLY A 158 13.60 -3.95 29.64
C GLY A 158 13.61 -2.83 28.60
N TYR A 159 14.57 -1.92 28.73
CA TYR A 159 14.71 -0.74 27.87
C TYR A 159 14.82 -1.06 26.38
N ARG A 160 15.41 -2.21 26.03
CA ARG A 160 15.50 -2.64 24.63
C ARG A 160 14.11 -2.87 24.02
N ALA A 161 13.22 -3.55 24.73
CA ALA A 161 11.85 -3.79 24.27
C ALA A 161 11.07 -2.46 24.20
N LEU A 162 11.22 -1.61 25.22
CA LEU A 162 10.60 -0.28 25.23
C LEU A 162 11.03 0.56 24.03
N ASN A 163 12.33 0.64 23.73
CA ASN A 163 12.84 1.41 22.58
C ASN A 163 12.32 0.88 21.24
N ILE A 164 12.23 -0.45 21.09
CA ILE A 164 11.64 -1.08 19.89
C ILE A 164 10.17 -0.69 19.75
N ILE A 165 9.41 -0.68 20.85
CA ILE A 165 8.00 -0.25 20.83
C ILE A 165 7.88 1.24 20.47
N LEU A 166 8.66 2.12 21.11
CA LEU A 166 8.62 3.55 20.83
C LEU A 166 8.99 3.85 19.36
N GLY A 167 10.08 3.24 18.87
CA GLY A 167 10.46 3.35 17.47
C GLY A 167 9.39 2.79 16.53
N GLY A 168 8.86 1.61 16.85
CA GLY A 168 7.78 0.97 16.10
C GLY A 168 6.53 1.84 16.00
N PHE A 169 6.14 2.50 17.08
CA PHE A 169 4.97 3.40 17.10
C PHE A 169 5.18 4.63 16.20
N VAL A 170 6.36 5.26 16.26
CA VAL A 170 6.69 6.41 15.42
C VAL A 170 6.66 6.05 13.93
N PHE A 171 7.38 5.01 13.52
CA PHE A 171 7.44 4.62 12.11
C PHE A 171 6.09 4.09 11.58
N GLN A 172 5.34 3.37 12.40
CA GLN A 172 3.98 2.95 12.05
C GLN A 172 3.07 4.15 11.80
N GLY A 173 3.20 5.19 12.64
CA GLY A 173 2.48 6.46 12.47
C GLY A 173 2.76 7.11 11.12
N ILE A 174 4.03 7.17 10.71
CA ILE A 174 4.42 7.72 9.38
C ILE A 174 3.74 6.92 8.26
N GLY A 175 3.90 5.59 8.26
CA GLY A 175 3.35 4.73 7.21
C GLY A 175 1.83 4.85 7.10
N PHE A 176 1.13 4.88 8.25
CA PHE A 176 -0.33 4.96 8.27
C PHE A 176 -0.85 6.35 7.86
N MET A 177 -0.23 7.43 8.35
CA MET A 177 -0.68 8.80 8.02
C MET A 177 -0.48 9.13 6.54
N VAL A 178 0.63 8.71 5.93
CA VAL A 178 0.82 8.84 4.48
C VAL A 178 -0.24 8.04 3.73
N SER A 179 -0.55 6.83 4.18
CA SER A 179 -1.61 6.01 3.57
C SER A 179 -2.99 6.68 3.64
N LEU A 180 -3.34 7.33 4.76
CA LEU A 180 -4.60 8.06 4.90
C LEU A 180 -4.74 9.22 3.89
N MET A 181 -3.66 9.97 3.64
CA MET A 181 -3.66 11.04 2.64
C MET A 181 -3.89 10.47 1.23
N ILE A 182 -3.27 9.34 0.93
CA ILE A 182 -3.42 8.66 -0.36
C ILE A 182 -4.81 8.02 -0.50
N TYR A 183 -5.42 7.53 0.59
CA TYR A 183 -6.82 7.07 0.59
C TYR A 183 -7.80 8.18 0.20
N ALA A 184 -7.62 9.39 0.73
CA ALA A 184 -8.46 10.52 0.38
C ALA A 184 -8.43 10.78 -1.14
N ALA A 185 -7.24 10.75 -1.75
CA ALA A 185 -7.06 10.88 -3.19
C ALA A 185 -7.69 9.71 -3.97
N PHE A 186 -7.54 8.47 -3.48
CA PHE A 186 -8.14 7.29 -4.10
C PHE A 186 -9.67 7.34 -4.10
N ILE A 187 -10.28 7.69 -2.97
CA ILE A 187 -11.74 7.84 -2.86
C ILE A 187 -12.20 8.96 -3.78
N TYR A 188 -11.51 10.10 -3.82
CA TYR A 188 -11.83 11.18 -4.75
C TYR A 188 -11.77 10.73 -6.22
N ARG A 189 -10.78 9.89 -6.58
CA ARG A 189 -10.70 9.27 -7.91
C ARG A 189 -11.90 8.35 -8.18
N LEU A 190 -12.34 7.55 -7.22
CA LEU A 190 -13.53 6.70 -7.37
C LEU A 190 -14.85 7.50 -7.46
N MET A 191 -14.90 8.70 -6.87
CA MET A 191 -16.06 9.59 -6.97
C MET A 191 -16.14 10.30 -8.33
N THR A 192 -15.00 10.52 -8.99
CA THR A 192 -14.90 11.24 -10.26
C THR A 192 -14.75 10.31 -11.46
N GLN A 193 -14.27 9.09 -11.26
CA GLN A 193 -14.02 8.09 -12.30
C GLN A 193 -14.64 6.75 -11.92
N LYS A 194 -15.01 5.93 -12.91
CA LYS A 194 -15.53 4.57 -12.69
C LYS A 194 -14.45 3.67 -12.08
N LEU A 195 -14.83 2.48 -11.58
CA LEU A 195 -13.88 1.47 -11.10
C LEU A 195 -12.72 1.24 -12.09
N PRO A 196 -11.51 0.89 -11.59
CA PRO A 196 -10.38 0.56 -12.46
C PRO A 196 -10.72 -0.53 -13.49
N GLN A 197 -9.92 -0.58 -14.55
CA GLN A 197 -9.97 -1.67 -15.51
C GLN A 197 -9.81 -3.02 -14.80
N GLU A 198 -10.44 -4.07 -15.34
CA GLU A 198 -10.62 -5.36 -14.66
C GLU A 198 -9.30 -6.01 -14.22
N SER A 199 -8.25 -5.88 -15.03
CA SER A 199 -6.88 -6.35 -14.73
C SER A 199 -6.24 -5.66 -13.52
N LEU A 200 -6.64 -4.42 -13.21
CA LEU A 200 -6.08 -3.60 -12.12
C LEU A 200 -6.92 -3.65 -10.85
N ARG A 201 -8.16 -4.16 -10.91
CA ARG A 201 -9.06 -4.27 -9.74
C ARG A 201 -8.51 -5.11 -8.59
N PRO A 202 -7.72 -6.18 -8.80
CA PRO A 202 -7.07 -6.86 -7.69
C PRO A 202 -6.25 -5.90 -6.81
N GLY A 203 -5.62 -4.89 -7.42
CA GLY A 203 -4.87 -3.85 -6.72
C GLY A 203 -5.69 -3.01 -5.74
N MET A 204 -7.03 -3.05 -5.79
CA MET A 204 -7.87 -2.34 -4.81
C MET A 204 -7.67 -2.85 -3.38
N PHE A 205 -7.35 -4.15 -3.22
CA PHE A 205 -7.08 -4.76 -1.92
C PHE A 205 -5.85 -4.18 -1.23
N ILE A 206 -4.94 -3.49 -1.94
CA ILE A 206 -3.83 -2.76 -1.32
C ILE A 206 -4.37 -1.77 -0.28
N SER A 207 -5.56 -1.20 -0.47
CA SER A 207 -6.16 -0.30 0.53
C SER A 207 -6.53 -0.98 1.87
N VAL A 208 -6.51 -2.31 1.95
CA VAL A 208 -6.76 -3.05 3.20
C VAL A 208 -5.50 -3.08 4.09
N GLY A 209 -4.33 -3.14 3.46
CA GLY A 209 -3.06 -3.42 4.12
C GLY A 209 -2.68 -2.41 5.21
N PRO A 210 -2.69 -1.10 4.96
CA PRO A 210 -2.23 -0.11 5.93
C PRO A 210 -2.98 -0.15 7.26
N SER A 211 -4.30 -0.30 7.22
CA SER A 211 -5.10 -0.44 8.44
C SER A 211 -4.78 -1.76 9.15
N GLY A 212 -4.73 -2.87 8.42
CA GLY A 212 -4.43 -4.20 8.99
C GLY A 212 -3.06 -4.28 9.70
N PHE A 213 -2.01 -3.78 9.05
CA PHE A 213 -0.68 -3.76 9.66
C PHE A 213 -0.63 -2.82 10.87
N THR A 214 -1.30 -1.67 10.81
CA THR A 214 -1.36 -0.73 11.93
C THR A 214 -2.05 -1.34 13.15
N ILE A 215 -3.18 -2.03 12.96
CA ILE A 215 -3.90 -2.71 14.04
C ILE A 215 -3.00 -3.75 14.71
N SER A 216 -2.37 -4.62 13.92
CA SER A 216 -1.48 -5.68 14.43
C SER A 216 -0.27 -5.13 15.17
N GLY A 217 0.32 -4.04 14.67
CA GLY A 217 1.44 -3.36 15.31
C GLY A 217 1.02 -2.66 16.61
N VAL A 218 0.01 -1.79 16.55
CA VAL A 218 -0.43 -0.97 17.68
C VAL A 218 -0.94 -1.84 18.83
N ILE A 219 -1.87 -2.77 18.57
CA ILE A 219 -2.39 -3.65 19.61
C ILE A 219 -1.24 -4.47 20.21
N GLY A 220 -0.43 -5.15 19.39
CA GLY A 220 0.57 -6.06 19.93
C GLY A 220 1.73 -5.36 20.67
N MET A 221 2.12 -4.16 20.24
CA MET A 221 3.03 -3.31 21.03
C MET A 221 2.38 -2.85 22.34
N GLY A 222 1.10 -2.43 22.30
CA GLY A 222 0.33 -2.02 23.48
C GLY A 222 0.23 -3.13 24.52
N GLN A 223 0.05 -4.38 24.11
CA GLN A 223 0.04 -5.54 25.00
C GLN A 223 1.38 -5.77 25.71
N SER A 224 2.49 -5.37 25.11
CA SER A 224 3.82 -5.50 25.72
C SER A 224 4.17 -4.34 26.66
N LEU A 225 3.49 -3.20 26.54
CA LEU A 225 3.87 -1.95 27.22
C LEU A 225 3.86 -2.06 28.76
N PRO A 226 2.80 -2.59 29.42
CA PRO A 226 2.75 -2.69 30.88
C PRO A 226 3.91 -3.48 31.50
N ARG A 227 4.49 -4.42 30.74
CA ARG A 227 5.60 -5.27 31.18
C ARG A 227 6.98 -4.57 31.08
N VAL A 228 7.12 -3.57 30.22
CA VAL A 228 8.45 -3.04 29.82
C VAL A 228 8.71 -1.61 30.26
N VAL A 229 7.67 -0.87 30.65
CA VAL A 229 7.78 0.52 31.08
C VAL A 229 8.48 0.63 32.45
N PRO A 230 9.48 1.52 32.61
CA PRO A 230 10.09 1.77 33.91
C PRO A 230 9.13 2.52 34.86
N PRO A 231 9.39 2.50 36.19
CA PRO A 231 8.48 3.09 37.20
C PRO A 231 8.15 4.57 36.98
N ASP A 232 9.08 5.34 36.41
CA ASP A 232 8.94 6.78 36.18
C ASP A 232 8.58 7.13 34.73
N PHE A 233 8.17 6.14 33.93
CA PHE A 233 7.77 6.37 32.55
C PHE A 233 6.55 7.30 32.47
N MET A 234 6.69 8.41 31.73
CA MET A 234 5.67 9.47 31.62
C MET A 234 5.32 10.14 32.96
N GLY A 235 6.28 10.21 33.88
CA GLY A 235 6.19 10.96 35.14
C GLY A 235 6.59 10.10 36.35
N PRO A 236 7.07 10.72 37.45
CA PRO A 236 7.50 9.99 38.64
C PRO A 236 6.40 9.06 39.19
N GLY A 237 6.69 7.77 39.32
CA GLY A 237 5.74 6.75 39.79
C GLY A 237 4.58 6.40 38.84
N ASN A 238 4.50 7.00 37.64
CA ASN A 238 3.39 6.80 36.71
C ASN A 238 3.55 5.63 35.74
N GLY A 239 4.68 4.93 35.75
CA GLY A 239 5.04 3.96 34.71
C GLY A 239 4.01 2.86 34.51
N LEU A 240 3.55 2.24 35.61
CA LEU A 240 2.53 1.18 35.54
C LEU A 240 1.21 1.72 34.96
N LEU A 241 0.76 2.89 35.42
CA LEU A 241 -0.45 3.54 34.94
C LEU A 241 -0.33 3.88 33.44
N ALA A 242 0.78 4.48 33.03
CA ALA A 242 1.06 4.82 31.63
C ALA A 242 1.06 3.58 30.73
N GLY A 243 1.64 2.48 31.18
CA GLY A 243 1.61 1.18 30.51
C GLY A 243 0.19 0.66 30.32
N GLN A 244 -0.61 0.64 31.39
CA GLN A 244 -2.00 0.16 31.37
C GLN A 244 -2.90 1.04 30.48
N VAL A 245 -2.80 2.36 30.60
CA VAL A 245 -3.57 3.31 29.79
C VAL A 245 -3.22 3.15 28.31
N SER A 246 -1.94 3.01 27.99
CA SER A 246 -1.49 2.82 26.61
C SER A 246 -1.99 1.51 26.00
N LEU A 247 -2.04 0.42 26.78
CA LEU A 247 -2.65 -0.84 26.35
C LEU A 247 -4.13 -0.65 26.01
N ILE A 248 -4.89 -0.01 26.91
CA ILE A 248 -6.32 0.25 26.71
C ILE A 248 -6.55 1.10 25.46
N MET A 249 -5.77 2.17 25.29
CA MET A 249 -5.83 3.03 24.10
C MET A 249 -5.48 2.26 22.82
N ALA A 250 -4.44 1.43 22.85
CA ALA A 250 -4.03 0.63 21.71
C ALA A 250 -5.14 -0.36 21.27
N ASN A 251 -5.81 -0.99 22.24
CA ASN A 251 -6.95 -1.88 21.96
C ASN A 251 -8.10 -1.14 21.28
N TRP A 252 -8.51 0.02 21.81
CA TRP A 252 -9.61 0.82 21.22
C TRP A 252 -9.24 1.40 19.85
N LEU A 253 -8.02 1.90 19.68
CA LEU A 253 -7.52 2.39 18.40
C LEU A 253 -7.50 1.27 17.36
N GLY A 254 -7.01 0.09 17.72
CA GLY A 254 -6.99 -1.07 16.84
C GLY A 254 -8.40 -1.54 16.46
N LEU A 255 -9.33 -1.59 17.42
CA LEU A 255 -10.73 -1.93 17.15
C LEU A 255 -11.40 -0.90 16.22
N TRP A 256 -11.13 0.39 16.41
CA TRP A 256 -11.65 1.46 15.54
C TRP A 256 -11.12 1.33 14.10
N LEU A 257 -9.82 1.10 13.94
CA LEU A 257 -9.19 0.90 12.62
C LEU A 257 -9.64 -0.39 11.93
N TRP A 258 -10.09 -1.40 12.67
CA TRP A 258 -10.61 -2.66 12.12
C TRP A 258 -11.83 -2.43 11.23
N GLY A 259 -12.71 -1.49 11.60
CA GLY A 259 -13.84 -1.07 10.78
C GLY A 259 -13.39 -0.53 9.42
N LEU A 260 -12.36 0.32 9.39
CA LEU A 260 -11.79 0.87 8.15
C LEU A 260 -11.18 -0.23 7.27
N ALA A 261 -10.48 -1.19 7.87
CA ALA A 261 -9.87 -2.29 7.14
C ALA A 261 -10.93 -3.17 6.44
N PHE A 262 -12.01 -3.52 7.16
CA PHE A 262 -13.13 -4.25 6.56
C PHE A 262 -13.88 -3.45 5.52
N TRP A 263 -14.05 -2.14 5.71
CA TRP A 263 -14.71 -1.30 4.71
C TRP A 263 -13.97 -1.37 3.37
N PHE A 264 -12.65 -1.17 3.36
CA PHE A 264 -11.86 -1.32 2.13
C PHE A 264 -11.87 -2.75 1.57
N PHE A 265 -11.93 -3.76 2.45
CA PHE A 265 -12.07 -5.15 2.03
C PHE A 265 -13.38 -5.38 1.28
N PHE A 266 -14.52 -4.96 1.83
CA PHE A 266 -15.83 -5.12 1.21
C PHE A 266 -15.98 -4.29 -0.07
N VAL A 267 -15.45 -3.07 -0.09
CA VAL A 267 -15.38 -2.25 -1.32
C VAL A 267 -14.57 -2.97 -2.40
N SER A 268 -13.43 -3.57 -2.04
CA SER A 268 -12.59 -4.33 -2.98
C SER A 268 -13.31 -5.59 -3.47
N VAL A 269 -13.99 -6.35 -2.61
CA VAL A 269 -14.81 -7.50 -3.00
C VAL A 269 -15.93 -7.07 -3.95
N GLY A 270 -16.67 -6.00 -3.61
CA GLY A 270 -17.76 -5.47 -4.42
C GLY A 270 -17.30 -5.01 -5.81
N ALA A 271 -16.09 -4.47 -5.94
CA ALA A 271 -15.51 -4.08 -7.22
C ALA A 271 -15.32 -5.25 -8.21
N HIS A 272 -15.24 -6.49 -7.71
CA HIS A 272 -15.13 -7.71 -8.51
C HIS A 272 -16.50 -8.33 -8.84
N TRP A 273 -17.61 -7.76 -8.35
CA TRP A 273 -18.94 -8.30 -8.64
C TRP A 273 -19.27 -8.33 -10.13
N SER A 274 -18.82 -7.33 -10.90
CA SER A 274 -19.05 -7.30 -12.34
C SER A 274 -18.21 -8.31 -13.12
N THR A 275 -17.03 -8.70 -12.63
CA THR A 275 -16.16 -9.68 -13.31
C THR A 275 -16.61 -11.13 -13.10
N VAL A 276 -17.43 -11.41 -12.09
CA VAL A 276 -17.97 -12.75 -11.80
C VAL A 276 -19.27 -13.03 -12.57
N ARG A 277 -19.87 -12.02 -13.21
CA ARG A 277 -21.12 -12.19 -13.97
C ARG A 277 -20.89 -13.01 -15.25
N PRO A 278 -21.78 -13.97 -15.59
CA PRO A 278 -21.71 -14.72 -16.84
C PRO A 278 -21.65 -13.76 -18.04
N GLY A 279 -20.67 -13.97 -18.93
CA GLY A 279 -20.50 -13.19 -20.17
C GLY A 279 -19.29 -12.26 -20.22
N HIS A 280 -18.50 -12.12 -19.14
CA HIS A 280 -17.24 -11.38 -19.17
C HIS A 280 -16.06 -12.30 -19.49
N ALA A 281 -15.13 -11.81 -20.30
CA ALA A 281 -13.92 -12.54 -20.69
C ALA A 281 -13.08 -12.87 -19.44
N ARG A 282 -12.44 -14.04 -19.42
CA ARG A 282 -11.52 -14.41 -18.34
C ARG A 282 -10.34 -13.45 -18.36
N VAL A 283 -10.21 -12.62 -17.33
CA VAL A 283 -9.06 -11.74 -17.13
C VAL A 283 -7.79 -12.59 -17.07
N GLY A 284 -6.79 -12.26 -17.89
CA GLY A 284 -5.47 -12.89 -17.85
C GLY A 284 -4.81 -12.70 -16.49
N PHE A 285 -3.88 -13.58 -16.14
CA PHE A 285 -3.10 -13.41 -14.91
C PHE A 285 -2.35 -12.08 -14.96
N ALA A 286 -2.48 -11.28 -13.91
CA ALA A 286 -1.71 -10.05 -13.71
C ALA A 286 -0.98 -10.10 -12.38
N MET A 287 0.17 -9.43 -12.27
CA MET A 287 0.96 -9.36 -11.04
C MET A 287 0.17 -8.78 -9.86
N THR A 288 -0.79 -7.90 -10.17
CA THR A 288 -1.72 -7.32 -9.20
C THR A 288 -2.53 -8.37 -8.43
N PHE A 289 -2.67 -9.61 -8.92
CA PHE A 289 -3.40 -10.70 -8.26
C PHE A 289 -2.81 -11.05 -6.89
N TYR A 290 -1.53 -10.83 -6.65
CA TYR A 290 -0.95 -11.03 -5.32
C TYR A 290 -1.53 -10.07 -4.24
N SER A 291 -2.23 -9.02 -4.66
CA SER A 291 -3.01 -8.13 -3.78
C SER A 291 -4.23 -8.82 -3.17
N TYR A 292 -4.73 -9.93 -3.73
CA TYR A 292 -5.74 -10.77 -3.06
C TYR A 292 -5.21 -11.42 -1.78
N ILE A 293 -3.89 -11.54 -1.66
CA ILE A 293 -3.26 -12.27 -0.56
C ILE A 293 -2.60 -11.30 0.40
N PHE A 294 -1.58 -10.56 -0.05
CA PHE A 294 -0.66 -9.87 0.87
C PHE A 294 -1.37 -8.84 1.78
N PRO A 295 -2.12 -7.85 1.28
CA PRO A 295 -2.89 -6.94 2.13
C PRO A 295 -3.91 -7.65 3.04
N ASN A 296 -4.51 -8.73 2.58
CA ASN A 296 -5.49 -9.49 3.35
C ASN A 296 -4.84 -10.32 4.47
N THR A 297 -3.56 -10.70 4.35
CA THR A 297 -2.80 -11.28 5.48
C THR A 297 -2.71 -10.29 6.65
N ALA A 298 -2.57 -8.99 6.36
CA ALA A 298 -2.60 -7.93 7.37
C ALA A 298 -3.98 -7.79 8.04
N LEU A 299 -5.06 -7.91 7.27
CA LEU A 299 -6.42 -7.91 7.82
C LEU A 299 -6.68 -9.13 8.71
N THR A 300 -6.25 -10.31 8.30
CA THR A 300 -6.45 -11.54 9.09
C THR A 300 -5.67 -11.51 10.40
N THR A 301 -4.42 -11.05 10.37
CA THR A 301 -3.59 -10.88 11.58
C THR A 301 -4.11 -9.76 12.48
N ALA A 302 -4.67 -8.70 11.90
CA ALA A 302 -5.40 -7.67 12.65
C ALA A 302 -6.62 -8.24 13.36
N THR A 303 -7.41 -9.09 12.68
CA THR A 303 -8.57 -9.77 13.28
C THR A 303 -8.18 -10.60 14.49
N PHE A 304 -7.09 -11.37 14.42
CA PHE A 304 -6.57 -12.08 15.61
C PHE A 304 -6.07 -11.14 16.71
N SER A 305 -5.47 -10.00 16.34
CA SER A 305 -5.03 -9.00 17.33
C SER A 305 -6.21 -8.34 18.03
N VAL A 306 -7.29 -8.01 17.32
CA VAL A 306 -8.54 -7.51 17.90
C VAL A 306 -9.19 -8.55 18.81
N ALA A 307 -9.22 -9.83 18.39
CA ALA A 307 -9.73 -10.89 19.25
C ALA A 307 -8.96 -10.97 20.58
N ARG A 308 -7.62 -10.90 20.54
CA ARG A 308 -6.77 -10.85 21.75
C ARG A 308 -7.02 -9.60 22.60
N ALA A 309 -7.20 -8.45 21.97
CA ALA A 309 -7.52 -7.19 22.67
C ALA A 309 -8.87 -7.26 23.43
N LEU A 310 -9.81 -8.08 22.94
CA LEU A 310 -11.12 -8.34 23.53
C LEU A 310 -11.16 -9.66 24.30
N ASP A 311 -10.08 -9.95 25.03
CA ASP A 311 -9.95 -11.12 25.92
C ASP A 311 -10.15 -12.47 25.20
N GLY A 312 -9.60 -12.59 24.00
CA GLY A 312 -9.62 -13.85 23.24
C GLY A 312 -11.00 -14.20 22.65
N ASN A 313 -11.81 -13.19 22.32
CA ASN A 313 -13.17 -13.37 21.78
C ASN A 313 -13.27 -14.49 20.72
N GLY A 314 -14.00 -15.56 21.06
CA GLY A 314 -14.10 -16.77 20.25
C GLY A 314 -14.70 -16.54 18.86
N ALA A 315 -15.72 -15.68 18.73
CA ALA A 315 -16.36 -15.42 17.45
C ALA A 315 -15.39 -14.72 16.47
N ILE A 316 -14.63 -13.74 16.95
CA ILE A 316 -13.62 -13.05 16.14
C ILE A 316 -12.47 -13.99 15.76
N ASN A 317 -12.06 -14.87 16.68
CA ASN A 317 -11.07 -15.90 16.40
C ASN A 317 -11.52 -16.87 15.29
N VAL A 318 -12.79 -17.29 15.30
CA VAL A 318 -13.35 -18.13 14.22
C VAL A 318 -13.31 -17.39 12.89
N VAL A 319 -13.69 -16.10 12.85
CA VAL A 319 -13.58 -15.29 11.63
C VAL A 319 -12.14 -15.24 11.13
N GLY A 320 -11.17 -14.98 12.01
CA GLY A 320 -9.74 -15.00 11.65
C GLY A 320 -9.28 -16.36 11.09
N CYS A 321 -9.75 -17.47 11.66
CA CYS A 321 -9.43 -18.82 11.16
C CYS A 321 -10.03 -19.07 9.77
N VAL A 322 -11.29 -18.68 9.54
CA VAL A 322 -11.93 -18.79 8.22
C VAL A 322 -11.17 -17.97 7.18
N MET A 323 -10.82 -16.72 7.51
CA MET A 323 -10.03 -15.86 6.64
C MET A 323 -8.65 -16.46 6.34
N SER A 324 -8.02 -17.11 7.32
CA SER A 324 -6.74 -17.81 7.15
C SER A 324 -6.85 -18.95 6.14
N GLY A 325 -7.89 -19.78 6.23
CA GLY A 325 -8.16 -20.85 5.26
C GLY A 325 -8.39 -20.31 3.85
N LEU A 326 -9.21 -19.25 3.71
CA LEU A 326 -9.44 -18.59 2.43
C LEU A 326 -8.16 -18.00 1.82
N LEU A 327 -7.29 -17.42 2.65
CA LEU A 327 -5.99 -16.89 2.22
C LEU A 327 -5.06 -17.98 1.67
N VAL A 328 -4.98 -19.13 2.34
CA VAL A 328 -4.17 -20.25 1.85
C VAL A 328 -4.71 -20.76 0.52
N CYS A 329 -6.03 -20.92 0.39
CA CYS A 329 -6.66 -21.31 -0.88
C CYS A 329 -6.42 -20.29 -1.99
N ALA A 330 -6.57 -19.00 -1.70
CA ALA A 330 -6.29 -17.91 -2.64
C ALA A 330 -4.82 -17.89 -3.06
N TRP A 331 -3.88 -18.11 -2.13
CA TRP A 331 -2.47 -18.22 -2.45
C TRP A 331 -2.18 -19.39 -3.39
N MET A 332 -2.74 -20.57 -3.13
CA MET A 332 -2.59 -21.73 -4.01
C MET A 332 -3.14 -21.47 -5.41
N ALA A 333 -4.31 -20.82 -5.52
CA ALA A 333 -4.92 -20.48 -6.79
C ALA A 333 -4.08 -19.46 -7.58
N VAL A 334 -3.65 -18.36 -6.95
CA VAL A 334 -2.84 -17.32 -7.58
C VAL A 334 -1.47 -17.87 -7.99
N PHE A 335 -0.83 -18.65 -7.13
CA PHE A 335 0.45 -19.27 -7.44
C PHE A 335 0.33 -20.26 -8.61
N GLY A 336 -0.72 -21.10 -8.62
CA GLY A 336 -0.99 -22.00 -9.75
C GLY A 336 -1.28 -21.26 -11.06
N MET A 337 -2.02 -20.15 -11.01
CA MET A 337 -2.25 -19.29 -12.18
C MET A 337 -0.95 -18.65 -12.66
N MET A 338 -0.07 -18.19 -11.77
CA MET A 338 1.24 -17.65 -12.12
C MET A 338 2.09 -18.70 -12.84
N VAL A 339 2.19 -19.92 -12.29
CA VAL A 339 2.94 -21.02 -12.92
C VAL A 339 2.39 -21.33 -14.30
N ARG A 340 1.05 -21.42 -14.43
CA ARG A 340 0.40 -21.61 -15.73
C ARG A 340 0.71 -20.48 -16.71
N ALA A 341 0.68 -19.22 -16.27
CA ALA A 341 0.95 -18.05 -17.11
C ALA A 341 2.39 -18.05 -17.61
N VAL A 342 3.36 -18.44 -16.76
CA VAL A 342 4.76 -18.62 -17.16
C VAL A 342 4.91 -19.75 -18.19
N VAL A 343 4.31 -20.92 -17.94
CA VAL A 343 4.38 -22.07 -18.87
C VAL A 343 3.75 -21.74 -20.22
N ARG A 344 2.64 -20.99 -20.23
CA ARG A 344 1.95 -20.54 -21.45
C ARG A 344 2.60 -19.34 -22.12
N ARG A 345 3.70 -18.82 -21.57
CA ARG A 345 4.39 -17.64 -22.09
C ARG A 345 3.44 -16.45 -22.20
N GLU A 346 2.57 -16.30 -21.20
CA GLU A 346 1.67 -15.16 -21.02
C GLU A 346 2.39 -14.07 -20.21
N VAL A 347 3.34 -14.44 -19.34
CA VAL A 347 4.18 -13.55 -18.53
C VAL A 347 5.65 -13.97 -18.68
N LEU A 348 6.60 -13.04 -18.43
CA LEU A 348 8.05 -13.24 -18.63
C LEU A 348 8.41 -13.65 -20.08
N TRP A 349 7.63 -13.19 -21.05
CA TRP A 349 7.88 -13.40 -22.47
C TRP A 349 8.07 -12.05 -23.18
N PRO A 350 8.96 -11.94 -24.19
CA PRO A 350 9.14 -10.70 -24.93
C PRO A 350 7.81 -10.12 -25.41
N GLN A 351 7.63 -8.82 -25.22
CA GLN A 351 6.46 -8.05 -25.67
C GLN A 351 5.10 -8.42 -25.02
N LYS A 352 5.09 -9.21 -23.93
CA LYS A 352 3.88 -9.54 -23.17
C LYS A 352 3.90 -9.00 -21.73
N GLN A 353 4.64 -7.93 -21.50
CA GLN A 353 4.71 -7.28 -20.20
C GLN A 353 3.45 -6.44 -19.95
N GLU A 354 3.02 -6.37 -18.69
CA GLU A 354 1.82 -5.62 -18.27
C GLU A 354 1.97 -4.11 -18.46
N ASP A 355 3.21 -3.62 -18.44
CA ASP A 355 3.60 -2.21 -18.55
C ASP A 355 4.21 -1.85 -19.90
N ARG A 356 4.01 -2.69 -20.92
CA ARG A 356 4.61 -2.53 -22.26
C ARG A 356 4.30 -1.18 -22.94
N GLU A 357 3.15 -0.60 -22.64
CA GLU A 357 2.70 0.67 -23.25
C GLU A 357 3.06 1.91 -22.42
N GLU A 358 3.70 1.73 -21.28
CA GLU A 358 4.04 2.81 -20.35
C GLU A 358 5.52 3.20 -20.48
N GLY A 359 5.96 4.31 -19.88
CA GLY A 359 7.38 4.66 -19.81
C GLY A 359 8.09 5.04 -21.12
N GLY A 360 7.35 5.28 -22.20
CA GLY A 360 7.91 5.75 -23.47
C GLY A 360 8.47 4.67 -24.39
N TRP A 361 8.15 3.40 -24.15
CA TRP A 361 8.51 2.30 -25.06
C TRP A 361 7.68 2.43 -26.36
N LYS A 362 8.36 2.61 -27.50
CA LYS A 362 7.68 2.70 -28.81
C LYS A 362 7.30 1.30 -29.29
N ALA A 363 6.01 1.00 -29.35
CA ALA A 363 5.50 -0.15 -30.09
C ALA A 363 5.85 0.01 -31.58
N TRP A 364 6.31 -1.06 -32.23
CA TRP A 364 6.75 -0.97 -33.62
C TRP A 364 5.54 -0.80 -34.55
N PRO A 365 5.60 0.06 -35.59
CA PRO A 365 4.53 0.17 -36.57
C PRO A 365 4.36 -1.17 -37.30
N GLY A 366 3.27 -1.89 -37.01
CA GLY A 366 3.01 -3.23 -37.55
C GLY A 366 2.93 -4.35 -36.50
N GLU A 367 3.18 -4.05 -35.23
CA GLU A 367 3.12 -5.03 -34.16
C GLU A 367 1.67 -5.43 -33.84
N LYS A 368 1.27 -6.67 -34.16
CA LYS A 368 -0.06 -7.20 -33.81
C LYS A 368 -0.25 -7.11 -32.29
N ARG A 369 -1.26 -6.36 -31.85
CA ARG A 369 -1.75 -6.45 -30.45
C ARG A 369 -2.05 -7.91 -30.16
N VAL A 370 -1.51 -8.47 -29.07
CA VAL A 370 -1.87 -9.82 -28.66
C VAL A 370 -3.34 -9.75 -28.27
N CYS A 371 -4.19 -10.21 -29.19
CA CYS A 371 -5.62 -10.06 -29.14
C CYS A 371 -6.21 -10.69 -27.87
N GLU A 372 -7.20 -10.01 -27.29
CA GLU A 372 -8.24 -10.69 -26.53
C GLU A 372 -8.81 -11.87 -27.35
N PRO A 373 -9.31 -12.95 -26.72
CA PRO A 373 -9.81 -14.10 -27.45
C PRO A 373 -11.02 -13.66 -28.31
N GLY A 374 -10.84 -13.52 -29.63
CA GLY A 374 -11.92 -13.10 -30.53
C GLY A 374 -11.53 -12.49 -31.88
N CYS A 375 -10.28 -12.08 -32.11
CA CYS A 375 -9.89 -11.56 -33.43
C CYS A 375 -9.56 -12.71 -34.40
N GLY A 376 -10.37 -12.82 -35.47
CA GLY A 376 -10.24 -13.80 -36.54
C GLY A 376 -8.91 -13.70 -37.30
N ASP A 377 -8.51 -14.84 -37.83
CA ASP A 377 -7.30 -15.08 -38.60
C ASP A 377 -7.58 -14.75 -40.08
N ASP A 378 -7.16 -13.59 -40.56
CA ASP A 378 -7.12 -13.29 -41.99
C ASP A 378 -5.66 -13.21 -42.47
N GLY A 379 -5.39 -13.98 -43.52
CA GLY A 379 -4.09 -14.40 -44.02
C GLY A 379 -3.09 -13.28 -44.34
N GLY A 380 -1.82 -13.58 -44.07
CA GLY A 380 -0.69 -12.67 -44.24
C GLY A 380 -0.33 -12.39 -45.70
N VAL A 381 -0.19 -11.10 -46.01
CA VAL A 381 0.61 -10.57 -47.13
C VAL A 381 2.01 -10.25 -46.59
N PRO A 382 3.11 -10.61 -47.27
CA PRO A 382 4.47 -10.32 -46.79
C PRO A 382 4.82 -8.83 -46.96
N PRO A 383 5.73 -8.28 -46.13
CA PRO A 383 6.10 -6.87 -46.18
C PRO A 383 6.96 -6.55 -47.41
N PRO A 384 6.87 -5.34 -47.98
CA PRO A 384 7.72 -4.92 -49.10
C PRO A 384 9.15 -4.63 -48.63
N GLU A 385 10.13 -5.11 -49.40
CA GLU A 385 11.54 -4.77 -49.26
C GLU A 385 11.84 -3.32 -49.67
N GLY A 386 12.71 -2.66 -48.89
CA GLY A 386 13.44 -1.45 -49.29
C GLY A 386 12.93 -0.15 -48.68
N LEU A 387 13.62 0.32 -47.64
CA LEU A 387 13.62 1.75 -47.25
C LEU A 387 15.06 2.22 -46.96
N PRO A 388 15.42 3.45 -47.34
CA PRO A 388 16.79 3.98 -47.29
C PRO A 388 17.21 4.35 -45.85
N PRO A 389 18.52 4.59 -45.59
CA PRO A 389 19.00 4.86 -44.25
C PRO A 389 18.45 6.19 -43.73
N VAL A 390 17.94 6.19 -42.49
CA VAL A 390 17.49 7.41 -41.81
C VAL A 390 18.67 8.05 -41.11
N ASP A 391 18.90 9.31 -41.48
CA ASP A 391 19.94 10.21 -41.00
C ASP A 391 19.83 10.47 -39.49
N MET A 392 20.96 10.41 -38.80
CA MET A 392 21.10 10.77 -37.39
C MET A 392 21.81 12.12 -37.34
N ASP A 393 21.05 13.21 -37.43
CA ASP A 393 21.53 14.52 -37.02
C ASP A 393 20.40 15.35 -36.42
N GLY A 394 20.64 15.82 -35.20
CA GLY A 394 19.72 16.66 -34.46
C GLY A 394 19.68 18.07 -35.03
N VAL A 395 18.50 18.51 -35.45
CA VAL A 395 18.17 19.92 -35.65
C VAL A 395 16.78 20.17 -35.07
N VAL A 396 16.73 21.08 -34.11
CA VAL A 396 15.49 21.60 -33.50
C VAL A 396 14.78 22.44 -34.57
N ASP A 397 13.52 22.11 -34.86
CA ASP A 397 12.72 22.81 -35.86
C ASP A 397 12.20 24.15 -35.30
N GLU A 398 12.92 25.25 -35.58
CA GLU A 398 12.60 26.64 -35.19
C GLU A 398 11.20 27.11 -35.63
N LYS A 399 10.52 26.40 -36.55
CA LYS A 399 9.16 26.77 -37.00
C LYS A 399 8.05 26.40 -36.03
N PHE A 400 8.30 25.55 -35.04
CA PHE A 400 7.28 25.20 -34.04
C PHE A 400 7.14 26.26 -32.94
N GLU A 401 8.19 27.03 -32.65
CA GLU A 401 8.15 28.11 -31.65
C GLU A 401 7.43 29.37 -32.13
N GLU A 402 7.51 29.72 -33.42
CA GLU A 402 6.80 30.89 -33.97
C GLU A 402 5.26 30.68 -33.98
N GLY A 403 4.81 29.45 -34.24
CA GLY A 403 3.38 29.09 -34.21
C GLY A 403 2.77 29.21 -32.80
N VAL A 404 3.51 28.76 -31.78
CA VAL A 404 3.05 28.79 -30.39
C VAL A 404 3.09 30.21 -29.81
N GLN A 405 4.08 31.04 -30.16
CA GLN A 405 4.14 32.44 -29.70
C GLN A 405 3.03 33.30 -30.33
N SER A 406 2.64 33.02 -31.58
CA SER A 406 1.51 33.69 -32.24
C SER A 406 0.17 33.39 -31.57
N GLU A 407 -0.11 32.12 -31.24
CA GLU A 407 -1.36 31.73 -30.57
C GLU A 407 -1.46 32.27 -29.13
N VAL A 408 -0.33 32.31 -28.40
CA VAL A 408 -0.28 32.89 -27.05
C VAL A 408 -0.46 34.42 -27.09
N GLY A 409 0.08 35.11 -28.10
CA GLY A 409 -0.12 36.54 -28.30
C GLY A 409 -1.57 36.92 -28.60
N VAL A 410 -2.25 36.13 -29.43
CA VAL A 410 -3.67 36.33 -29.76
C VAL A 410 -4.56 36.07 -28.54
N ALA A 411 -4.27 35.05 -27.74
CA ALA A 411 -4.99 34.75 -26.50
C ALA A 411 -4.84 35.86 -25.44
N ARG A 412 -3.65 36.47 -25.34
CA ARG A 412 -3.37 37.57 -24.39
C ARG A 412 -4.10 38.86 -24.78
N SER A 413 -4.17 39.19 -26.07
CA SER A 413 -4.92 40.36 -26.55
C SER A 413 -6.44 40.21 -26.36
N ARG A 414 -6.97 39.00 -26.53
CA ARG A 414 -8.40 38.69 -26.28
C ARG A 414 -8.78 38.82 -24.80
N ARG A 415 -7.84 38.56 -23.88
CA ARG A 415 -8.06 38.69 -22.43
C ARG A 415 -8.02 40.16 -21.99
N GLN A 416 -7.04 40.94 -22.47
CA GLN A 416 -6.95 42.38 -22.20
C GLN A 416 -8.15 43.19 -22.76
N ARG A 417 -8.69 42.79 -23.91
CA ARG A 417 -9.90 43.42 -24.48
C ARG A 417 -11.17 43.10 -23.68
N LYS A 418 -11.19 41.98 -22.93
CA LYS A 418 -12.30 41.57 -22.07
C LYS A 418 -12.26 42.32 -20.73
N ASP A 419 -11.07 42.57 -20.21
CA ASP A 419 -10.88 43.28 -18.93
C ASP A 419 -11.06 44.81 -19.06
N SER A 420 -10.90 45.38 -20.27
CA SER A 420 -11.11 46.81 -20.52
C SER A 420 -12.58 47.20 -20.76
N ALA A 421 -13.49 46.24 -20.84
CA ALA A 421 -14.93 46.46 -21.11
C ALA A 421 -15.83 46.29 -19.87
N ALA A 422 -15.24 46.07 -18.68
CA ALA A 422 -16.00 45.90 -17.44
C ALA A 422 -15.93 47.18 -16.58
N SER A 423 -17.06 47.87 -16.46
CA SER A 423 -17.29 48.95 -15.48
C SER A 423 -17.16 48.44 -14.04
N PRO A 424 -16.57 49.20 -13.09
CA PRO A 424 -16.19 48.70 -11.78
C PRO A 424 -17.32 48.84 -10.75
N GLU A 425 -18.37 48.03 -10.84
CA GLU A 425 -19.29 47.79 -9.72
C GLU A 425 -19.84 46.36 -9.81
N SER A 426 -19.42 45.48 -8.90
CA SER A 426 -20.24 44.35 -8.37
C SER A 426 -19.46 43.25 -7.64
N SER A 427 -18.13 43.16 -7.72
CA SER A 427 -17.42 42.01 -7.12
C SER A 427 -17.12 42.10 -5.61
N SER A 428 -17.44 43.22 -4.94
CA SER A 428 -17.23 43.39 -3.49
C SER A 428 -18.49 43.20 -2.63
N SER A 429 -19.66 42.90 -3.23
CA SER A 429 -20.93 42.86 -2.47
C SER A 429 -21.37 41.45 -2.05
N ALA A 430 -20.82 40.37 -2.61
CA ALA A 430 -21.29 39.00 -2.32
C ALA A 430 -20.57 38.37 -1.12
N ALA A 431 -19.25 38.59 -0.99
CA ALA A 431 -18.47 38.05 0.12
C ALA A 431 -18.78 38.74 1.45
N THR A 432 -19.03 40.06 1.43
CA THR A 432 -19.37 40.83 2.64
C THR A 432 -20.79 40.54 3.13
N ARG A 433 -21.73 40.23 2.22
CA ARG A 433 -23.10 39.83 2.60
C ARG A 433 -23.15 38.46 3.27
N PHE A 434 -22.32 37.51 2.86
CA PHE A 434 -22.28 36.18 3.47
C PHE A 434 -21.69 36.18 4.89
N VAL A 435 -20.75 37.08 5.17
CA VAL A 435 -20.16 37.25 6.52
C VAL A 435 -21.13 37.97 7.45
N ASP A 436 -21.85 38.99 6.96
CA ASP A 436 -22.89 39.70 7.76
C ASP A 436 -24.11 38.81 8.09
N GLU A 437 -24.43 37.82 7.25
CA GLU A 437 -25.56 36.90 7.44
C GLU A 437 -25.27 35.79 8.47
N ILE A 438 -23.98 35.43 8.64
CA ILE A 438 -23.53 34.51 9.70
C ILE A 438 -23.45 35.23 11.06
N VAL A 439 -23.07 36.51 11.08
CA VAL A 439 -23.03 37.32 12.30
C VAL A 439 -24.44 37.74 12.76
N ARG A 440 -25.41 37.88 11.85
CA ARG A 440 -26.82 38.15 12.21
C ARG A 440 -27.62 36.92 12.65
N SER A 441 -27.25 35.71 12.25
CA SER A 441 -27.96 34.48 12.65
C SER A 441 -27.56 33.92 14.02
N SER A 442 -26.55 34.53 14.66
CA SER A 442 -26.04 34.14 15.99
C SER A 442 -26.41 35.10 17.13
N GLY A 443 -27.33 36.04 16.91
CA GLY A 443 -27.79 36.96 17.95
C GLY A 443 -29.29 37.19 17.95
N THR A 444 -29.99 36.71 18.97
CA THR A 444 -31.25 37.33 19.41
C THR A 444 -31.32 37.40 20.95
N PRO A 445 -32.04 38.40 21.50
CA PRO A 445 -31.63 39.07 22.72
C PRO A 445 -32.48 38.75 23.96
N GLY A 446 -31.80 38.71 25.12
CA GLY A 446 -32.24 39.31 26.38
C GLY A 446 -33.48 38.78 27.10
N ARG A 447 -33.28 38.08 28.23
CA ARG A 447 -33.97 38.40 29.50
C ARG A 447 -33.12 38.00 30.72
N SER A 448 -33.23 38.85 31.74
CA SER A 448 -32.42 39.09 32.96
C SER A 448 -32.33 37.93 33.99
N PRO A 449 -31.52 38.06 35.05
CA PRO A 449 -30.79 36.95 35.69
C PRO A 449 -31.61 36.24 36.77
N ARG A 450 -31.31 34.95 36.98
CA ARG A 450 -31.62 34.24 38.23
C ARG A 450 -30.35 33.68 38.84
N THR A 451 -30.25 33.91 40.13
CA THR A 451 -29.16 33.63 41.04
C THR A 451 -28.95 32.13 41.28
N ALA A 452 -27.72 31.80 41.65
CA ALA A 452 -27.29 30.48 42.06
C ALA A 452 -27.91 30.09 43.41
N GLU A 453 -29.05 29.41 43.34
CA GLU A 453 -29.65 28.56 44.37
C GLU A 453 -30.76 27.81 43.64
N ASP A 454 -30.62 26.48 43.53
CA ASP A 454 -31.56 25.46 43.01
C ASP A 454 -30.94 24.57 41.93
N MET A 455 -30.15 23.58 42.39
CA MET A 455 -30.43 22.17 42.07
C MET A 455 -29.50 21.26 42.89
N VAL A 456 -30.11 20.70 43.92
CA VAL A 456 -29.80 19.41 44.56
C VAL A 456 -29.84 18.28 43.54
#